data_AF-G5KCT3-F1
#
_entry.id   AF-G5KCT3-F1
#
_cell.length_a   1.000
_cell.length_b   1.000
_cell.length_c   1.000
_cell.angle_alpha   90.00
_cell.angle_beta   90.00
_cell.angle_gamma   90.00
#
_symmetry.space_group_name_H-M   'P 1'
#
loop_
_entity.id
_entity.type
_entity.pdbx_description
1 polymer ?
#
loop_
_entity_poly.entity_id
_entity_poly.type
_entity_poly.pdbx_seq_one_letter_code
_entity_poly.pdbx_strand_id
1 'polypeptide(L)'
;MNLLFWQIGIVLLFEMIDIFLLLCFFNFVSDSRLPRRQIVILSAIICVCKAIISIISVNFLHLDITFIFLIFFFLSLPMILDHYSGLSIKLFFGIFSMVVVNIFLRFMTFFICPLFNIDTKEVNNNYLSLYFFDYLSIIVSFYFVKLFSYDFNSWKVNLDSKVGKLLLNTINISMIIYFVIIQLLTMVQFSNINIDTSNPRKIIVLFYLFLFFSLLAIIDRNVKNNLYQEILSQKEKQLIDLSNYSRQIEKII
;
A
#
# COMPACT_ATOMS: atom_id res chain seq x y z
N MET A 1 20.56 34.66 1.85
CA MET A 1 20.92 33.23 2.05
C MET A 1 20.10 32.52 3.12
N ASN A 2 19.82 33.12 4.28
CA ASN A 2 19.13 32.42 5.39
C ASN A 2 17.70 31.92 5.08
N LEU A 3 16.85 32.72 4.41
CA LEU A 3 15.44 32.34 4.23
C LEU A 3 15.23 31.09 3.36
N LEU A 4 16.03 30.96 2.29
CA LEU A 4 15.95 29.86 1.34
C LEU A 4 16.48 28.55 1.95
N PHE A 5 17.50 28.65 2.80
CA PHE A 5 18.02 27.53 3.59
C PHE A 5 16.98 26.99 4.58
N TRP A 6 16.27 27.88 5.29
CA TRP A 6 15.18 27.49 6.20
C TRP A 6 14.02 26.83 5.45
N GLN A 7 13.66 27.33 4.27
CA GLN A 7 12.60 26.72 3.45
C GLN A 7 12.96 25.31 3.01
N ILE A 8 14.19 25.08 2.53
CA ILE A 8 14.66 23.74 2.15
C ILE A 8 14.64 22.80 3.35
N GLY A 9 15.11 23.25 4.52
CA GLY A 9 15.10 22.46 5.75
C GLY A 9 13.70 22.03 6.17
N ILE A 10 12.71 22.93 6.05
CA ILE A 10 11.30 22.65 6.36
C ILE A 10 10.71 21.62 5.39
N VAL A 11 10.97 21.75 4.09
CA VAL A 11 10.47 20.79 3.08
C VAL A 11 11.04 19.40 3.32
N LEU A 12 12.35 19.28 3.57
CA LEU A 12 12.98 17.99 3.90
C LEU A 12 12.40 17.36 5.17
N LEU A 13 12.05 18.18 6.17
CA LEU A 13 11.41 17.70 7.39
C LEU A 13 10.03 17.10 7.09
N PHE A 14 9.21 17.80 6.30
CA PHE A 14 7.91 17.26 5.89
C PHE A 14 8.03 15.98 5.05
N GLU A 15 9.01 15.90 4.14
CA GLU A 15 9.29 14.67 3.39
C GLU A 15 9.70 13.52 4.31
N MET A 16 10.56 13.79 5.29
CA MET A 16 10.99 12.76 6.25
C MET A 16 9.81 12.25 7.07
N ILE A 17 8.90 13.13 7.50
CA ILE A 17 7.66 12.75 8.20
C ILE A 17 6.77 11.90 7.29
N ASP A 18 6.61 12.30 6.02
CA ASP A 18 5.80 11.56 5.06
C ASP A 18 6.31 10.13 4.87
N ILE A 19 7.59 9.98 4.57
CA ILE A 19 8.24 8.67 4.40
C ILE A 19 8.17 7.86 5.69
N PHE A 20 8.34 8.50 6.85
CA PHE A 20 8.21 7.85 8.14
C PHE A 20 6.80 7.28 8.37
N LEU A 21 5.76 8.07 8.08
CA LEU A 21 4.37 7.65 8.20
C LEU A 21 4.04 6.52 7.22
N LEU A 22 4.53 6.60 5.99
CA LEU A 22 4.36 5.58 4.97
C LEU A 22 5.06 4.26 5.35
N LEU A 23 6.28 4.32 5.92
CA LEU A 23 6.98 3.15 6.45
C LEU A 23 6.26 2.57 7.68
N CYS A 24 5.69 3.42 8.55
CA CYS A 24 4.85 2.94 9.65
C CYS A 24 3.62 2.20 9.12
N PHE A 25 2.99 2.72 8.06
CA PHE A 25 1.85 2.08 7.42
C PHE A 25 2.25 0.74 6.80
N PHE A 26 3.37 0.71 6.07
CA PHE A 26 3.92 -0.53 5.53
C PHE A 26 4.20 -1.55 6.64
N ASN A 27 4.84 -1.15 7.74
CA ASN A 27 5.14 -2.05 8.85
C ASN A 27 3.87 -2.57 9.53
N PHE A 28 2.83 -1.75 9.62
CA PHE A 28 1.52 -2.13 10.14
C PHE A 28 0.82 -3.16 9.25
N VAL A 29 0.78 -2.94 7.94
CA VAL A 29 0.14 -3.84 6.97
C VAL A 29 0.90 -5.16 6.86
N SER A 30 2.22 -5.08 6.76
CA SER A 30 3.08 -6.22 6.44
C SER A 30 3.48 -7.04 7.68
N ASP A 31 3.18 -6.54 8.89
CA ASP A 31 3.62 -7.06 10.19
C ASP A 31 5.13 -7.36 10.22
N SER A 32 5.93 -6.51 9.57
CA SER A 32 7.38 -6.73 9.40
C SER A 32 8.19 -6.58 10.70
N ARG A 33 7.53 -6.36 11.85
CA ARG A 33 8.14 -6.17 13.19
C ARG A 33 9.35 -5.25 13.21
N LEU A 34 9.43 -4.28 12.29
CA LEU A 34 10.54 -3.34 12.24
C LEU A 34 10.52 -2.50 13.53
N PRO A 35 11.61 -2.48 14.32
CA PRO A 35 11.68 -1.65 15.50
C PRO A 35 11.65 -0.18 15.07
N ARG A 36 10.99 0.68 15.86
CA ARG A 36 10.82 2.12 15.56
C ARG A 36 12.14 2.82 15.19
N ARG A 37 13.26 2.41 15.79
CA ARG A 37 14.60 2.93 15.47
C ARG A 37 15.02 2.67 14.02
N GLN A 38 14.77 1.47 13.50
CA GLN A 38 15.09 1.13 12.11
C GLN A 38 14.19 1.89 11.14
N ILE A 39 12.92 2.11 11.48
CA ILE A 39 12.00 2.91 10.66
C ILE A 39 12.50 4.34 10.52
N VAL A 40 12.93 4.98 11.61
CA VAL A 40 13.48 6.36 11.57
C VAL A 40 14.77 6.43 10.74
N ILE A 41 15.65 5.44 10.88
CA ILE A 41 16.90 5.37 10.09
C ILE A 41 16.58 5.19 8.61
N LEU A 42 15.68 4.27 8.26
CA LEU A 42 15.25 4.04 6.88
C LEU A 42 14.58 5.28 6.30
N SER A 43 13.71 5.97 7.04
CA SER A 43 13.09 7.21 6.57
C SER A 43 14.12 8.29 6.27
N ALA A 44 15.14 8.44 7.11
CA ALA A 44 16.22 9.40 6.87
C ALA A 44 17.03 9.04 5.62
N ILE A 45 17.39 7.76 5.44
CA ILE A 45 18.12 7.29 4.25
C ILE A 45 17.31 7.54 2.98
N ILE A 46 16.03 7.16 2.95
CA ILE A 46 15.16 7.35 1.77
C ILE A 46 14.99 8.83 1.48
N CYS A 47 14.81 9.68 2.50
CA CYS A 47 14.70 11.13 2.32
C CYS A 47 15.95 11.71 1.66
N VAL A 48 17.14 11.33 2.13
CA VAL A 48 18.41 11.78 1.54
C VAL A 48 18.56 11.26 0.10
N CYS A 49 18.27 9.98 -0.15
CA CYS A 49 18.31 9.42 -1.51
C CYS A 49 17.33 10.13 -2.45
N LYS A 50 16.09 10.39 -2.01
CA LYS A 50 15.07 11.10 -2.77
C LYS A 50 15.53 12.51 -3.11
N ALA A 51 16.12 13.23 -2.16
CA ALA A 51 16.67 14.57 -2.38
C ALA A 51 17.83 14.57 -3.39
N ILE A 52 18.77 13.62 -3.29
CA ILE A 52 19.88 13.47 -4.25
C ILE A 52 19.35 13.17 -5.66
N ILE A 53 18.41 12.22 -5.78
CA ILE A 53 17.77 11.88 -7.05
C ILE A 53 17.02 13.07 -7.63
N SER A 54 16.34 13.86 -6.80
CA SER A 54 15.66 15.07 -7.23
C SER A 54 16.64 16.07 -7.86
N ILE A 55 17.79 16.31 -7.22
CA ILE A 55 18.83 17.21 -7.75
C ILE A 55 19.38 16.72 -9.10
N ILE A 56 19.60 15.41 -9.24
CA ILE A 56 20.07 14.80 -10.50
C ILE A 56 19.00 14.88 -11.60
N SER A 57 17.74 14.60 -11.25
CA SER A 57 16.62 14.52 -12.19
C SER A 57 16.33 15.85 -12.90
N VAL A 58 16.47 16.98 -12.19
CA VAL A 58 16.29 18.34 -12.74
C VAL A 58 17.17 18.57 -13.98
N ASN A 59 18.30 17.87 -14.09
CA ASN A 59 19.26 18.05 -15.18
C ASN A 59 19.08 17.10 -16.36
N PHE A 60 18.32 15.99 -16.24
CA PHE A 60 18.38 14.91 -17.25
C PHE A 60 17.03 14.44 -17.80
N LEU A 61 15.91 14.44 -17.07
CA LEU A 61 14.65 13.85 -17.56
C LEU A 61 13.41 14.47 -16.87
N HIS A 62 12.40 14.85 -17.67
CA HIS A 62 11.06 15.28 -17.21
C HIS A 62 10.22 14.16 -16.55
N LEU A 63 10.82 13.01 -16.23
CA LEU A 63 10.16 11.94 -15.51
C LEU A 63 10.29 12.22 -14.01
N ASP A 64 9.20 12.05 -13.25
CA ASP A 64 9.20 11.96 -11.78
C ASP A 64 9.99 10.71 -11.30
N ILE A 65 11.30 10.70 -11.51
CA ILE A 65 12.23 9.61 -11.16
C ILE A 65 12.19 9.34 -9.65
N THR A 66 11.92 10.36 -8.84
CA THR A 66 11.77 10.27 -7.40
C THR A 66 10.63 9.34 -6.98
N PHE A 67 9.50 9.36 -7.69
CA PHE A 67 8.38 8.44 -7.43
C PHE A 67 8.71 7.01 -7.85
N ILE A 68 9.37 6.82 -9.00
CA ILE A 68 9.80 5.50 -9.47
C ILE A 68 10.78 4.87 -8.47
N PHE A 69 11.74 5.66 -7.96
CA PHE A 69 12.66 5.22 -6.92
C PHE A 69 11.94 4.73 -5.66
N LEU A 70 10.95 5.49 -5.19
CA LEU A 70 10.19 5.13 -3.99
C LEU A 70 9.48 3.77 -4.17
N ILE A 71 8.91 3.50 -5.35
CA ILE A 71 8.28 2.20 -5.64
C ILE A 71 9.29 1.07 -5.57
N PHE A 72 10.44 1.21 -6.24
CA PHE A 72 11.47 0.18 -6.21
C PHE A 72 11.95 -0.09 -4.78
N PHE A 73 12.07 0.96 -3.97
CA PHE A 73 12.42 0.85 -2.58
C PHE A 73 11.38 0.02 -1.80
N PHE A 74 10.09 0.37 -1.88
CA PHE A 74 9.02 -0.38 -1.21
C PHE A 74 8.83 -1.80 -1.76
N LEU A 75 9.16 -2.05 -3.02
CA LEU A 75 9.18 -3.40 -3.60
C LEU A 75 10.33 -4.24 -3.02
N SER A 76 11.49 -3.62 -2.78
CA SER A 76 12.68 -4.29 -2.27
C SER A 76 12.59 -4.62 -0.78
N LEU A 77 11.85 -3.80 0.01
CA LEU A 77 11.72 -3.97 1.46
C LEU A 77 11.21 -5.37 1.86
N PRO A 78 10.05 -5.87 1.36
CA PRO A 78 9.59 -7.22 1.64
C PRO A 78 10.56 -8.32 1.18
N MET A 79 11.35 -8.06 0.14
CA MET A 79 12.33 -9.03 -0.36
C MET A 79 13.49 -9.20 0.63
N ILE A 80 13.98 -8.10 1.20
CA ILE A 80 15.09 -8.07 2.17
C ILE A 80 14.65 -8.63 3.52
N LEU A 81 13.42 -8.34 3.94
CA LEU A 81 12.95 -8.71 5.27
C LEU A 81 12.69 -10.21 5.41
N ASP A 82 12.58 -10.98 4.32
CA ASP A 82 12.49 -12.46 4.28
C ASP A 82 11.47 -13.15 5.20
N HIS A 83 10.56 -12.37 5.82
CA HIS A 83 9.47 -12.87 6.68
C HIS A 83 8.29 -13.43 5.88
N TYR A 84 8.37 -13.42 4.54
CA TYR A 84 7.26 -13.75 3.66
C TYR A 84 7.60 -14.97 2.80
N SER A 85 6.76 -16.01 2.85
CA SER A 85 6.85 -17.14 1.95
C SER A 85 6.22 -16.77 0.59
N GLY A 86 7.00 -16.87 -0.48
CA GLY A 86 6.50 -16.67 -1.86
C GLY A 86 6.56 -15.23 -2.39
N LEU A 87 6.95 -15.12 -3.66
CA LEU A 87 7.14 -13.86 -4.37
C LEU A 87 5.85 -13.03 -4.49
N SER A 88 4.69 -13.68 -4.67
CA SER A 88 3.39 -13.00 -4.78
C SER A 88 3.01 -12.23 -3.51
N ILE A 89 3.31 -12.79 -2.33
CA ILE A 89 3.04 -12.15 -1.04
C ILE A 89 4.00 -10.98 -0.82
N LYS A 90 5.29 -11.17 -1.13
CA LYS A 90 6.30 -10.09 -1.09
C LYS A 90 5.89 -8.90 -1.97
N LEU A 91 5.50 -9.16 -3.21
CA LEU A 91 5.04 -8.13 -4.15
C LEU A 91 3.77 -7.42 -3.65
N PHE A 92 2.81 -8.19 -3.11
CA PHE A 92 1.58 -7.63 -2.57
C PHE A 92 1.87 -6.59 -1.50
N PHE A 93 2.62 -6.93 -0.47
CA PHE A 93 2.87 -6.00 0.64
C PHE A 93 3.68 -4.76 0.24
N GLY A 94 4.66 -4.93 -0.66
CA GLY A 94 5.46 -3.82 -1.17
C GLY A 94 4.62 -2.80 -1.95
N ILE A 95 3.77 -3.29 -2.86
CA ILE A 95 2.98 -2.43 -3.74
C ILE A 95 1.71 -1.90 -3.04
N PHE A 96 1.06 -2.74 -2.23
CA PHE A 96 -0.20 -2.40 -1.56
C PHE A 96 -0.10 -1.12 -0.75
N SER A 97 0.95 -1.00 0.07
CA SER A 97 1.12 0.14 0.97
C SER A 97 1.19 1.47 0.20
N MET A 98 1.84 1.45 -0.96
CA MET A 98 1.95 2.61 -1.85
C MET A 98 0.65 2.89 -2.61
N VAL A 99 0.01 1.84 -3.16
CA VAL A 99 -1.17 2.00 -4.00
C VAL A 99 -2.38 2.46 -3.20
N VAL A 100 -2.59 1.94 -1.99
CA VAL A 100 -3.70 2.35 -1.12
C VAL A 100 -3.61 3.83 -0.79
N VAL A 101 -2.44 4.28 -0.32
CA VAL A 101 -2.20 5.69 0.00
C VAL A 101 -2.39 6.55 -1.23
N ASN A 102 -1.88 6.13 -2.40
CA ASN A 102 -2.04 6.88 -3.65
C ASN A 102 -3.50 6.99 -4.10
N ILE A 103 -4.29 5.91 -4.01
CA ILE A 103 -5.73 5.93 -4.32
C ILE A 103 -6.42 6.96 -3.44
N PHE A 104 -6.19 6.92 -2.12
CA PHE A 104 -6.84 7.85 -1.21
C PHE A 104 -6.39 9.28 -1.43
N LEU A 105 -5.10 9.53 -1.64
CA LEU A 105 -4.58 10.85 -1.97
C LEU A 105 -5.27 11.42 -3.21
N ARG A 106 -5.33 10.63 -4.29
CA ARG A 106 -5.98 11.05 -5.54
C ARG A 106 -7.48 11.19 -5.39
N PHE A 107 -8.11 10.34 -4.60
CA PHE A 107 -9.53 10.47 -4.29
C PHE A 107 -9.81 11.78 -3.56
N MET A 108 -9.02 12.11 -2.54
CA MET A 108 -9.22 13.35 -1.78
C MET A 108 -8.92 14.58 -2.64
N THR A 109 -7.82 14.59 -3.40
CA THR A 109 -7.47 15.71 -4.28
C THR A 109 -8.46 15.92 -5.43
N PHE A 110 -9.00 14.85 -6.02
CA PHE A 110 -9.89 14.96 -7.18
C PHE A 110 -11.37 15.11 -6.85
N PHE A 111 -11.81 14.60 -5.71
CA PHE A 111 -13.24 14.56 -5.37
C PHE A 111 -13.57 15.33 -4.10
N ILE A 112 -12.66 15.41 -3.13
CA ILE A 112 -12.93 16.08 -1.84
C ILE A 112 -12.48 17.54 -1.86
N CYS A 113 -11.29 17.85 -2.37
CA CYS A 113 -10.81 19.23 -2.50
C CYS A 113 -11.76 20.13 -3.29
N PRO A 114 -12.32 19.69 -4.45
CA PRO A 114 -13.25 20.53 -5.20
C PRO A 114 -14.56 20.84 -4.45
N LEU A 115 -14.95 20.05 -3.44
CA LEU A 115 -16.12 20.37 -2.59
C LEU A 115 -15.89 21.61 -1.73
N PHE A 116 -14.62 21.97 -1.49
CA PHE A 116 -14.21 23.16 -0.75
C PHE A 116 -13.70 24.28 -1.67
N ASN A 117 -13.96 24.18 -2.98
CA ASN A 117 -13.45 25.07 -4.02
C ASN A 117 -11.91 25.16 -4.07
N ILE A 118 -11.21 24.10 -3.66
CA ILE A 118 -9.75 24.02 -3.74
C ILE A 118 -9.38 23.29 -5.03
N ASP A 119 -8.68 23.98 -5.93
CA ASP A 119 -8.26 23.40 -7.20
C ASP A 119 -7.05 22.48 -7.03
N THR A 120 -6.96 21.44 -7.87
CA THR A 120 -5.83 20.48 -7.85
C THR A 120 -4.47 21.15 -8.06
N LYS A 121 -4.43 22.25 -8.81
CA LYS A 121 -3.22 23.06 -9.03
C LYS A 121 -2.83 23.82 -7.76
N GLU A 122 -3.80 24.31 -6.99
CA GLU A 122 -3.55 25.02 -5.74
C GLU A 122 -2.99 24.07 -4.68
N VAL A 123 -3.49 22.83 -4.62
CA VAL A 123 -2.94 21.79 -3.75
C VAL A 123 -1.47 21.53 -4.08
N ASN A 124 -1.14 21.38 -5.37
CA ASN A 124 0.23 21.06 -5.79
C ASN A 124 1.21 22.24 -5.67
N ASN A 125 0.73 23.48 -5.78
CA ASN A 125 1.57 24.66 -5.72
C ASN A 125 1.94 25.07 -4.28
N ASN A 126 1.17 24.63 -3.28
CA ASN A 126 1.43 24.94 -1.88
C ASN A 126 1.92 23.71 -1.12
N TYR A 127 3.20 23.70 -0.73
CA TYR A 127 3.81 22.59 0.02
C TYR A 127 3.01 22.18 1.26
N LEU A 128 2.45 23.14 2.00
CA LEU A 128 1.64 22.82 3.19
C LEU A 128 0.37 22.05 2.82
N SER A 129 -0.30 22.46 1.73
CA SER A 129 -1.50 21.76 1.24
C SER A 129 -1.16 20.36 0.74
N LEU A 130 -0.07 20.22 -0.01
CA LEU A 130 0.39 18.95 -0.55
C LEU A 130 0.63 17.93 0.58
N TYR A 131 1.49 18.26 1.55
CA TYR A 131 1.79 17.35 2.66
C TYR A 131 0.59 17.10 3.57
N PHE A 132 -0.29 18.08 3.75
CA PHE A 132 -1.52 17.89 4.52
C PHE A 132 -2.39 16.78 3.91
N PHE A 133 -2.62 16.81 2.60
CA PHE A 133 -3.41 15.78 1.93
C PHE A 133 -2.69 14.43 1.87
N ASP A 134 -1.36 14.41 1.74
CA ASP A 134 -0.57 13.18 1.84
C ASP A 134 -0.75 12.53 3.21
N TYR A 135 -0.55 13.28 4.31
CA TYR A 135 -0.74 12.76 5.67
C TYR A 135 -2.17 12.29 5.92
N LEU A 136 -3.16 13.05 5.45
CA LEU A 136 -4.56 12.69 5.56
C LEU A 136 -4.85 11.37 4.82
N SER A 137 -4.27 11.18 3.64
CA SER A 137 -4.42 9.95 2.86
C SER A 137 -3.80 8.73 3.55
N ILE A 138 -2.64 8.89 4.20
CA ILE A 138 -2.02 7.83 5.00
C ILE A 138 -2.90 7.47 6.19
N ILE A 139 -3.42 8.47 6.91
CA ILE A 139 -4.32 8.27 8.05
C ILE A 139 -5.60 7.54 7.61
N VAL A 140 -6.23 7.96 6.52
CA VAL A 140 -7.40 7.28 5.96
C VAL A 140 -7.06 5.85 5.57
N SER A 141 -5.87 5.59 5.02
CA SER A 141 -5.39 4.25 4.69
C SER A 141 -5.26 3.35 5.93
N PHE A 142 -4.75 3.88 7.05
CA PHE A 142 -4.72 3.16 8.33
C PHE A 142 -6.12 2.79 8.82
N TYR A 143 -7.04 3.75 8.83
CA TYR A 143 -8.41 3.51 9.25
C TYR A 143 -9.11 2.53 8.34
N PHE A 144 -8.90 2.62 7.03
CA PHE A 144 -9.42 1.67 6.05
C PHE A 144 -9.01 0.23 6.41
N VAL A 145 -7.70 -0.03 6.55
CA VAL A 145 -7.21 -1.38 6.90
C VAL A 145 -7.80 -1.87 8.23
N LYS A 146 -7.88 -0.98 9.23
CA LYS A 146 -8.41 -1.32 10.55
C LYS A 146 -9.92 -1.60 10.53
N LEU A 147 -10.69 -0.83 9.77
CA LEU A 147 -12.15 -0.95 9.67
C LEU A 147 -12.56 -2.29 9.08
N PHE A 148 -11.86 -2.76 8.06
CA PHE A 148 -12.12 -4.06 7.45
C PHE A 148 -11.54 -5.24 8.23
N SER A 149 -10.83 -4.98 9.34
CA SER A 149 -10.21 -6.00 10.19
C SER A 149 -9.39 -7.00 9.38
N TYR A 150 -8.66 -6.53 8.38
CA TYR A 150 -7.84 -7.38 7.52
C TYR A 150 -6.70 -7.99 8.34
N ASP A 151 -6.79 -9.28 8.62
CA ASP A 151 -5.73 -10.04 9.27
C ASP A 151 -4.74 -10.55 8.21
N PHE A 152 -3.78 -9.69 7.87
CA PHE A 152 -2.74 -10.03 6.91
C PHE A 152 -1.85 -11.20 7.33
N ASN A 153 -1.80 -11.56 8.62
CA ASN A 153 -1.08 -12.76 9.05
C ASN A 153 -1.83 -14.04 8.64
N SER A 154 -3.15 -14.04 8.77
CA SER A 154 -3.98 -15.14 8.26
C SER A 154 -3.88 -15.28 6.73
N TRP A 155 -3.68 -14.18 6.02
CA TRP A 155 -3.50 -14.17 4.56
C TRP A 155 -2.21 -14.86 4.14
N LYS A 156 -1.10 -14.67 4.89
CA LYS A 156 0.19 -15.31 4.60
C LYS A 156 0.11 -16.83 4.59
N VAL A 157 -0.63 -17.40 5.55
CA VAL A 157 -0.76 -18.86 5.72
C VAL A 157 -1.75 -19.44 4.70
N ASN A 158 -2.91 -18.81 4.53
CA ASN A 158 -4.01 -19.38 3.74
C ASN A 158 -3.92 -19.13 2.23
N LEU A 159 -3.14 -18.13 1.81
CA LEU A 159 -2.97 -17.80 0.38
C LEU A 159 -1.82 -18.55 -0.28
N ASP A 160 -1.14 -19.46 0.43
CA ASP A 160 -0.09 -20.31 -0.17
C ASP A 160 -0.66 -21.40 -1.10
N SER A 161 -1.98 -21.60 -1.07
CA SER A 161 -2.72 -22.43 -2.02
C SER A 161 -2.64 -21.90 -3.46
N LYS A 162 -2.83 -22.78 -4.45
CA LYS A 162 -2.80 -22.40 -5.88
C LYS A 162 -3.83 -21.31 -6.21
N VAL A 163 -5.03 -21.39 -5.62
CA VAL A 163 -6.10 -20.39 -5.80
C VAL A 163 -5.74 -19.08 -5.11
N GLY A 164 -5.19 -19.13 -3.89
CA GLY A 164 -4.72 -17.95 -3.18
C GLY A 164 -3.63 -17.18 -3.92
N LYS A 165 -2.65 -17.90 -4.48
CA LYS A 165 -1.59 -17.33 -5.33
C LYS A 165 -2.14 -16.69 -6.60
N LEU A 166 -3.14 -17.30 -7.24
CA LEU A 166 -3.79 -16.71 -8.41
C LEU A 166 -4.49 -15.39 -8.05
N LEU A 167 -5.26 -15.35 -6.96
CA LEU A 167 -5.93 -14.13 -6.48
C LEU A 167 -4.91 -13.02 -6.13
N LEU A 168 -3.82 -13.37 -5.43
CA LEU A 168 -2.74 -12.44 -5.12
C LEU A 168 -2.08 -11.89 -6.38
N ASN A 169 -1.81 -12.74 -7.38
CA ASN A 169 -1.25 -12.28 -8.64
C ASN A 169 -2.22 -11.36 -9.39
N THR A 170 -3.51 -11.66 -9.39
CA THR A 170 -4.53 -10.81 -10.01
C THR A 170 -4.55 -9.42 -9.38
N ILE A 171 -4.56 -9.32 -8.04
CA ILE A 171 -4.56 -8.02 -7.37
C ILE A 171 -3.23 -7.29 -7.60
N ASN A 172 -2.08 -7.97 -7.55
CA ASN A 172 -0.77 -7.39 -7.83
C ASN A 172 -0.69 -6.80 -9.24
N ILE A 173 -1.13 -7.55 -10.25
CA ILE A 173 -1.17 -7.09 -11.64
C ILE A 173 -2.08 -5.88 -11.75
N SER A 174 -3.27 -5.92 -11.12
CA SER A 174 -4.19 -4.77 -11.13
C SER A 174 -3.56 -3.51 -10.52
N MET A 175 -2.81 -3.66 -9.42
CA MET A 175 -2.13 -2.57 -8.72
C MET A 175 -1.04 -1.95 -9.60
N ILE A 176 -0.25 -2.79 -10.27
CA ILE A 176 0.79 -2.34 -11.21
C ILE A 176 0.16 -1.60 -12.38
N ILE A 177 -0.88 -2.16 -13.01
CA ILE A 177 -1.58 -1.56 -14.15
C ILE A 177 -2.15 -0.19 -13.77
N TYR A 178 -2.89 -0.11 -12.67
CA TYR A 178 -3.42 1.15 -12.16
C TYR A 178 -2.32 2.18 -12.00
N PHE A 179 -1.25 1.79 -11.30
CA PHE A 179 -0.17 2.68 -10.97
C PHE A 179 0.52 3.22 -12.23
N VAL A 180 0.85 2.34 -13.19
CA VAL A 180 1.47 2.72 -14.46
C VAL A 180 0.58 3.69 -15.25
N ILE A 181 -0.72 3.38 -15.40
CA ILE A 181 -1.65 4.23 -16.14
C ILE A 181 -1.73 5.63 -15.51
N ILE A 182 -1.87 5.68 -14.18
CA ILE A 182 -1.99 6.95 -13.46
C ILE A 182 -0.71 7.78 -13.56
N GLN A 183 0.45 7.14 -13.51
CA GLN A 183 1.73 7.83 -13.66
C GLN A 183 1.90 8.37 -15.07
N LEU A 184 1.60 7.59 -16.11
CA LEU A 184 1.65 8.04 -17.50
C LEU A 184 0.73 9.24 -17.76
N LEU A 185 -0.50 9.22 -17.25
CA LEU A 185 -1.42 10.35 -17.40
C LEU A 185 -0.95 11.60 -16.65
N THR A 186 -0.29 11.41 -15.50
CA THR A 186 0.28 12.52 -14.73
C THR A 186 1.45 13.15 -15.50
N MET A 187 2.31 12.33 -16.13
CA MET A 187 3.39 12.81 -16.99
C MET A 187 2.87 13.65 -18.16
N VAL A 188 1.85 13.16 -18.86
CA VAL A 188 1.27 13.86 -20.01
C VAL A 188 0.74 15.24 -19.59
N GLN A 189 0.11 15.36 -18.42
CA GLN A 189 -0.39 16.65 -17.90
C GLN A 189 0.71 17.69 -17.66
N PHE A 190 1.85 17.25 -17.12
CA PHE A 190 2.96 18.13 -16.74
C PHE A 190 4.01 18.28 -17.84
N SER A 191 3.93 17.46 -18.90
CA SER A 191 4.71 17.65 -20.11
C SER A 191 4.21 18.86 -20.92
N ASN A 192 5.06 19.41 -21.78
CA ASN A 192 4.75 20.53 -22.68
C ASN A 192 3.67 20.24 -23.74
N ILE A 193 2.96 19.11 -23.62
CA ILE A 193 2.01 18.61 -24.62
C ILE A 193 0.61 19.24 -24.44
N ASN A 194 0.36 19.99 -23.34
CA ASN A 194 -0.89 20.74 -23.09
C ASN A 194 -2.19 19.91 -23.24
N ILE A 195 -2.12 18.58 -23.06
CA ILE A 195 -3.30 17.72 -23.05
C ILE A 195 -3.87 17.70 -21.63
N ASP A 196 -5.14 18.08 -21.49
CA ASP A 196 -5.85 17.95 -20.22
C ASP A 196 -6.19 16.48 -19.93
N THR A 197 -5.45 15.89 -18.99
CA THR A 197 -5.67 14.53 -18.48
C THR A 197 -6.38 14.52 -17.14
N SER A 198 -6.92 15.66 -16.67
CA SER A 198 -7.63 15.74 -15.39
C SER A 198 -8.82 14.78 -15.35
N ASN A 199 -9.72 14.87 -16.33
CA ASN A 199 -10.94 14.05 -16.40
C ASN A 199 -10.68 12.53 -16.50
N PRO A 200 -9.82 12.03 -17.40
CA PRO A 200 -9.55 10.59 -17.46
C PRO A 200 -8.92 10.07 -16.15
N ARG A 201 -8.05 10.85 -15.49
CA ARG A 201 -7.49 10.46 -14.18
C ARG A 201 -8.57 10.32 -13.11
N LYS A 202 -9.55 11.22 -13.06
CA LYS A 202 -10.69 11.12 -12.12
C LYS A 202 -11.46 9.81 -12.32
N ILE A 203 -11.81 9.50 -13.57
CA ILE A 203 -12.56 8.28 -13.91
C ILE A 203 -11.78 7.03 -13.53
N ILE A 204 -10.48 6.98 -13.85
CA ILE A 204 -9.61 5.84 -13.53
C ILE A 204 -9.48 5.63 -12.03
N VAL A 205 -9.28 6.71 -11.25
CA VAL A 205 -9.18 6.63 -9.78
C VAL A 205 -10.50 6.11 -9.19
N LEU A 206 -11.63 6.64 -9.63
CA LEU A 206 -12.95 6.22 -9.13
C LEU A 206 -13.23 4.75 -9.47
N PHE A 207 -13.02 4.36 -10.73
CA PHE A 207 -13.19 2.98 -11.18
C PHE A 207 -12.28 2.02 -10.42
N TYR A 208 -10.99 2.38 -10.29
CA TYR A 208 -10.03 1.52 -9.62
C TYR A 208 -10.28 1.41 -8.13
N LEU A 209 -10.78 2.45 -7.47
CA LEU A 209 -11.16 2.39 -6.05
C LEU A 209 -12.23 1.31 -5.81
N PHE A 210 -13.28 1.26 -6.64
CA PHE A 210 -14.30 0.20 -6.54
C PHE A 210 -13.74 -1.19 -6.85
N LEU A 211 -12.92 -1.30 -7.90
CA LEU A 211 -12.28 -2.56 -8.29
C LEU A 211 -11.37 -3.08 -7.16
N PHE A 212 -10.54 -2.20 -6.60
CA PHE A 212 -9.58 -2.50 -5.55
C PHE A 212 -10.28 -3.01 -4.29
N PHE A 213 -11.34 -2.33 -3.84
CA PHE A 213 -12.14 -2.81 -2.71
C PHE A 213 -12.83 -4.15 -2.99
N SER A 214 -13.33 -4.35 -4.21
CA SER A 214 -13.95 -5.61 -4.61
C SER A 214 -12.95 -6.77 -4.56
N LEU A 215 -11.74 -6.58 -5.09
CA LEU A 215 -10.67 -7.59 -5.05
C LEU A 215 -10.23 -7.90 -3.61
N LEU A 216 -10.07 -6.88 -2.77
CA LEU A 216 -9.74 -7.11 -1.35
C LEU A 216 -10.85 -7.88 -0.62
N ALA A 217 -12.12 -7.55 -0.87
CA ALA A 217 -13.24 -8.26 -0.29
C ALA A 217 -13.31 -9.73 -0.74
N ILE A 218 -12.97 -10.02 -2.00
CA ILE A 218 -12.88 -11.39 -2.53
C ILE A 218 -11.77 -12.18 -1.82
N ILE A 219 -10.58 -11.58 -1.68
CA ILE A 219 -9.45 -12.21 -0.97
C ILE A 219 -9.83 -12.51 0.49
N ASP A 220 -10.39 -11.51 1.19
CA ASP A 220 -10.79 -11.65 2.60
C ASP A 220 -11.82 -12.78 2.81
N ARG A 221 -12.86 -12.83 1.96
CA ARG A 221 -13.85 -13.92 1.99
C ARG A 221 -13.23 -15.28 1.73
N ASN A 222 -12.33 -15.38 0.77
CA ASN A 222 -11.65 -16.64 0.44
C ASN A 222 -10.81 -17.14 1.63
N VAL A 223 -10.06 -16.23 2.27
CA VAL A 223 -9.28 -16.58 3.47
C VAL A 223 -10.17 -17.04 4.61
N LYS A 224 -11.26 -16.32 4.90
CA LYS A 224 -12.21 -16.68 5.96
C LYS A 224 -12.89 -18.04 5.71
N ASN A 225 -13.27 -18.33 4.47
CA ASN A 225 -13.88 -19.60 4.11
C ASN A 225 -12.91 -20.78 4.30
N ASN A 226 -11.65 -20.61 3.90
CA ASN A 226 -10.63 -21.63 4.09
C ASN A 226 -10.40 -21.92 5.59
N LEU A 227 -10.26 -20.87 6.40
CA LEU A 227 -10.14 -21.01 7.86
C LEU A 227 -11.33 -21.74 8.47
N TYR A 228 -12.55 -21.41 8.04
CA TYR A 228 -13.75 -22.06 8.53
C TYR A 228 -13.78 -23.57 8.19
N GLN A 229 -13.37 -23.94 6.98
CA GLN A 229 -13.27 -25.34 6.55
C GLN A 229 -12.19 -26.11 7.33
N GLU A 230 -11.03 -25.49 7.59
CA GLU A 230 -9.98 -26.10 8.40
C GLU A 230 -10.46 -26.37 9.83
N ILE A 231 -11.12 -25.40 10.46
CA ILE A 231 -11.70 -25.55 11.81
C ILE A 231 -12.74 -26.68 11.84
N LEU A 232 -13.62 -26.75 10.84
CA LEU A 232 -14.62 -27.83 10.76
C LEU A 232 -13.94 -29.21 10.65
N SER A 233 -12.95 -29.34 9.76
CA SER A 233 -12.22 -30.60 9.57
C SER A 233 -11.48 -31.06 10.83
N GLN A 234 -10.94 -30.12 11.62
CA GLN A 234 -10.29 -30.43 12.90
C GLN A 234 -11.30 -30.91 13.93
N LYS A 235 -12.48 -30.28 14.01
CA LYS A 235 -13.55 -30.71 14.92
C LYS A 235 -14.07 -32.11 14.59
N GLU A 236 -14.26 -32.41 13.31
CA GLU A 236 -14.69 -33.75 12.88
C GLU A 236 -13.67 -34.82 13.28
N LYS A 237 -12.36 -34.57 13.07
CA LYS A 237 -11.30 -35.48 13.51
C LYS A 237 -11.32 -35.69 15.02
N GLN A 238 -11.43 -34.62 15.81
CA GLN A 238 -11.51 -34.71 17.27
C GLN A 238 -12.72 -35.53 17.73
N LEU A 239 -13.89 -35.36 17.09
CA LEU A 239 -15.09 -36.15 17.41
C LEU A 239 -14.88 -37.64 17.09
N ILE A 240 -14.25 -37.96 15.96
CA ILE A 240 -13.92 -39.33 15.58
C ILE A 240 -12.96 -39.94 16.61
N ASP A 241 -11.90 -39.24 16.98
CA ASP A 241 -10.92 -39.71 17.96
C ASP A 241 -11.58 -39.95 19.32
N LEU A 242 -12.41 -39.03 19.81
CA LEU A 242 -13.18 -39.20 21.04
C LEU A 242 -14.10 -40.42 20.98
N SER A 243 -14.77 -40.64 19.84
CA SER A 243 -15.65 -41.81 19.65
C SER A 243 -14.87 -43.13 19.67
N ASN A 244 -13.67 -43.15 19.09
CA ASN A 244 -12.79 -44.32 19.05
C ASN A 244 -12.24 -44.63 20.45
N TYR A 245 -11.81 -43.62 21.18
CA TYR A 245 -11.38 -43.75 22.58
C TYR A 245 -12.51 -44.30 23.46
N SER A 246 -13.73 -43.78 23.32
CA SER A 246 -14.90 -44.28 24.07
C SER A 246 -15.14 -45.77 23.83
N ARG A 247 -15.12 -46.21 22.55
CA ARG A 247 -15.29 -47.62 22.20
C ARG A 247 -14.16 -48.52 22.71
N GLN A 248 -12.94 -48.00 22.81
CA GLN A 248 -11.82 -48.75 23.38
C GLN A 248 -12.01 -48.97 24.88
N ILE A 249 -12.45 -47.95 25.61
CA ILE A 249 -12.75 -48.05 27.05
C ILE A 249 -13.88 -49.05 27.29
N GLU A 250 -14.96 -48.99 26.49
CA GLU A 250 -16.09 -49.94 26.60
C GLU A 250 -15.68 -51.40 26.37
N LYS A 251 -14.66 -51.67 25.56
CA LYS A 251 -14.16 -53.04 25.32
C LYS A 251 -13.27 -53.59 26.43
N ILE A 252 -12.78 -52.73 27.32
CA ILE A 252 -11.86 -53.09 28.42
C ILE A 252 -12.63 -53.36 29.73
N ILE A 253 -13.89 -52.91 29.81
CA ILE A 253 -14.83 -53.16 30.93
C ILE A 253 -15.63 -54.43 30.66
#